data_AF-A0A2K3JQZ0-F1
#
_entry.id   AF-A0A2K3JQZ0-F1
#
_cell.length_a   1.000
_cell.length_b   1.000
_cell.length_c   1.000
_cell.angle_alpha   90.00
_cell.angle_beta   90.00
_cell.angle_gamma   90.00
#
_symmetry.space_group_name_H-M   'P 1'
#
loop_
_entity.id
_entity.type
_entity.pdbx_description
1 polymer ?
#
loop_
_entity_poly.entity_id
_entity_poly.type
_entity_poly.pdbx_seq_one_letter_code
_entity_poly.pdbx_strand_id
1 'polypeptide(L)' 'MTTTTTSVSELDDVIIRSMSIGAVFSDFVGKIFSIDFHRKDDLLVTASEDDSVRLYDIANA' A
#
# COMPACT_ATOMS: atom_id res chain seq x y z
N MET A 1 27.03 -24.32 8.43
CA MET A 1 26.03 -23.24 8.61
C MET A 1 25.76 -22.64 7.24
N THR A 2 24.65 -22.99 6.62
CA THR A 2 24.30 -22.54 5.26
C THR A 2 23.36 -21.35 5.40
N THR A 3 23.81 -20.16 5.03
CA THR A 3 23.00 -18.94 4.99
C THR A 3 22.13 -18.96 3.75
N THR A 4 20.83 -19.19 3.91
CA THR A 4 19.86 -19.11 2.81
C THR A 4 19.56 -17.64 2.51
N THR A 5 20.20 -17.09 1.49
CA THR A 5 19.84 -15.78 0.93
C THR A 5 18.51 -15.95 0.21
N THR A 6 17.40 -15.50 0.79
CA THR A 6 16.10 -15.45 0.13
C THR A 6 16.16 -14.45 -1.03
N SER A 7 16.33 -14.95 -2.26
CA SER A 7 16.17 -14.16 -3.47
C SER A 7 14.69 -13.79 -3.62
N VAL A 8 14.39 -12.50 -3.66
CA VAL A 8 13.05 -12.01 -4.01
C VAL A 8 12.76 -12.41 -5.45
N SER A 9 11.62 -13.07 -5.69
CA SER A 9 11.17 -13.46 -7.02
C SER A 9 11.01 -12.24 -7.91
N GLU A 10 11.53 -12.28 -9.14
CA GLU A 10 11.27 -11.25 -10.13
C GLU A 10 9.76 -11.23 -10.46
N LEU A 11 9.22 -10.03 -10.70
CA LEU A 11 7.82 -9.89 -11.11
C LEU A 11 7.65 -10.43 -12.54
N ASP A 12 6.79 -11.43 -12.69
CA ASP A 12 6.39 -11.98 -13.99
C ASP A 12 4.87 -11.83 -14.22
N ASP A 13 4.43 -12.12 -15.45
CA ASP A 13 3.02 -12.01 -15.83
C ASP A 13 2.08 -12.87 -14.99
N VAL A 14 2.57 -14.01 -14.48
CA VAL A 14 1.77 -14.93 -13.67
C VAL A 14 1.54 -14.33 -12.28
N ILE A 15 2.60 -13.79 -11.66
CA ILE A 15 2.54 -13.11 -10.37
C ILE A 15 1.61 -11.90 -10.45
N ILE A 16 1.77 -11.04 -11.45
CA ILE A 16 0.91 -9.85 -11.63
C ILE A 16 -0.57 -10.24 -11.77
N ARG A 17 -0.87 -11.29 -12.54
CA ARG A 17 -2.25 -11.77 -12.72
C ARG A 17 -2.85 -12.41 -11.47
N SER A 18 -2.00 -12.84 -10.52
CA SER A 18 -2.42 -13.41 -9.25
C SER A 18 -2.65 -12.37 -8.15
N MET A 19 -2.23 -11.11 -8.37
CA MET A 19 -2.43 -10.03 -7.40
C MET A 19 -3.92 -9.77 -7.16
N SER A 20 -4.28 -9.48 -5.91
CA SER A 20 -5.63 -9.16 -5.49
C SER A 20 -5.64 -7.91 -4.61
N ILE A 21 -6.83 -7.38 -4.32
CA ILE A 21 -6.99 -6.20 -3.48
C ILE A 21 -6.53 -6.54 -2.05
N GLY A 22 -5.48 -5.85 -1.57
CA GLY A 22 -4.94 -6.06 -0.23
C GLY A 22 -5.66 -5.27 0.86
N ALA A 23 -6.22 -4.09 0.54
CA ALA A 23 -6.89 -3.21 1.49
C ALA A 23 -7.91 -2.31 0.77
N VAL A 24 -8.96 -1.90 1.48
CA VAL A 24 -9.96 -0.92 1.00
C VAL A 24 -10.25 0.09 2.10
N PHE A 25 -9.97 1.36 1.82
CA PHE A 25 -10.33 2.49 2.69
C PHE A 25 -11.44 3.31 2.02
N SER A 26 -12.56 3.50 2.71
CA SER A 26 -13.77 4.16 2.17
C SER A 26 -14.33 5.24 3.09
N ASP A 27 -13.58 5.60 4.14
CA ASP A 27 -13.91 6.61 5.14
C ASP A 27 -13.52 8.05 4.72
N PHE A 28 -13.01 8.21 3.49
CA PHE A 28 -12.69 9.51 2.91
C PHE A 28 -13.94 10.25 2.43
N VAL A 29 -13.91 11.58 2.49
CA VAL A 29 -15.00 12.44 1.98
C VAL A 29 -14.49 13.26 0.81
N GLY A 30 -15.24 13.24 -0.28
CA GLY A 30 -14.88 13.96 -1.51
C GLY A 30 -13.76 13.27 -2.30
N LYS A 31 -13.14 14.02 -3.22
CA LYS A 31 -12.07 13.49 -4.06
C LYS A 31 -10.75 13.40 -3.31
N ILE A 32 -9.97 12.36 -3.62
CA ILE A 32 -8.56 12.28 -3.20
C ILE A 32 -7.71 13.00 -4.24
N PHE A 33 -6.87 13.93 -3.80
CA PHE A 33 -5.97 14.69 -4.67
C PHE A 33 -4.54 14.14 -4.68
N SER A 34 -4.11 13.57 -3.57
CA SER A 34 -2.75 13.04 -3.42
C SER A 34 -2.71 11.83 -2.50
N ILE A 35 -1.78 10.92 -2.78
CA ILE A 35 -1.46 9.75 -1.98
C ILE A 35 0.06 9.60 -1.88
N ASP A 36 0.57 9.18 -0.73
CA ASP A 36 2.00 8.84 -0.55
C ASP A 36 2.18 7.69 0.44
N PHE A 37 3.15 6.82 0.17
CA PHE A 37 3.51 5.71 1.03
C PHE A 37 4.73 6.06 1.85
N HIS A 38 4.70 5.75 3.14
CA HIS A 38 5.90 5.84 3.94
C HIS A 38 6.95 4.86 3.42
N ARG A 39 8.20 5.31 3.26
CA ARG A 39 9.24 4.54 2.57
C ARG A 39 9.72 3.30 3.32
N LYS A 40 9.41 3.22 4.62
CA LYS A 40 9.94 2.20 5.52
C LYS A 40 8.87 1.40 6.24
N ASP A 41 7.76 2.04 6.58
CA ASP A 41 6.71 1.45 7.39
C ASP A 41 5.47 1.33 6.52
N ASP A 42 4.57 0.41 6.85
CA ASP A 42 3.36 0.13 6.08
C ASP A 42 2.29 1.20 6.39
N LEU A 43 2.59 2.44 6.03
CA LEU A 43 1.74 3.60 6.24
C LEU A 43 1.42 4.26 4.91
N LEU A 44 0.16 4.67 4.75
CA LEU A 44 -0.35 5.42 3.61
C LEU A 44 -0.93 6.75 4.09
N VAL A 45 -0.53 7.84 3.45
CA VAL A 45 -1.11 9.17 3.68
C VAL A 45 -1.96 9.55 2.47
N THR A 46 -3.15 10.10 2.71
CA THR A 46 -4.03 10.64 1.66
C THR A 46 -4.43 12.07 1.98
N ALA A 47 -4.48 12.93 0.96
CA ALA A 47 -5.05 14.28 1.07
C ALA A 47 -6.32 14.39 0.22
N SER A 48 -7.37 14.93 0.82
CA SER A 48 -8.74 14.93 0.27
C SER A 48 -9.31 16.33 0.10
N GLU A 49 -10.41 16.44 -0.64
CA GLU A 49 -11.16 17.68 -0.93
C GLU A 49 -11.84 18.29 0.30
N ASP A 50 -12.07 17.50 1.34
CA ASP A 50 -12.65 17.92 2.61
C ASP A 50 -11.63 18.60 3.56
N ASP A 51 -10.51 19.09 3.02
CA ASP A 51 -9.36 19.67 3.73
C ASP A 51 -8.71 18.75 4.77
N SER A 52 -8.99 17.44 4.72
CA SER A 52 -8.41 16.48 5.64
C SER A 52 -7.21 15.75 5.05
N VAL A 53 -6.31 15.36 5.95
CA VAL A 53 -5.22 14.43 5.70
C VAL A 53 -5.45 13.20 6.57
N ARG A 54 -5.52 12.03 5.94
CA ARG A 54 -5.70 10.74 6.64
C ARG A 54 -4.42 9.93 6.58
N LEU A 55 -4.15 9.22 7.66
CA LEU A 55 -3.03 8.29 7.81
C LEU A 55 -3.62 6.91 8.06
N TYR A 56 -3.25 5.95 7.21
CA TYR A 56 -3.69 4.57 7.28
C TYR A 56 -2.52 3.64 7.58
N ASP A 57 -2.74 2.67 8.46
CA ASP A 57 -1.90 1.48 8.59
C ASP A 57 -2.41 0.44 7.59
N ILE A 58 -1.60 0.13 6.57
CA ILE A 58 -1.99 -0.78 5.49
C ILE A 58 -1.60 -2.23 5.76
N ALA A 59 -0.78 -2.50 6.78
CA ALA A 59 -0.44 -3.87 7.15
C ALA A 59 -1.60 -4.58 7.86
N ASN A 60 -2.49 -3.81 8.51
CA ASN A 60 -3.58 -4.31 9.34
C ASN A 60 -4.98 -3.91 8.81
N ALA A 61 -5.07 -3.51 7.55
CA ALA A 61 -6.29 -2.98 6.94
C ALA A 61 -7.31 -4.05 6.50
#